data_AF-A0A139MV61-F1
#
_entry.id   AF-A0A139MV61-F1
#
_cell.length_a   1.000
_cell.length_b   1.000
_cell.length_c   1.000
_cell.angle_alpha   90.00
_cell.angle_beta   90.00
_cell.angle_gamma   90.00
#
_symmetry.space_group_name_H-M   'P 1'
#
loop_
_entity.id
_entity.type
_entity.pdbx_description
1 polymer ?
#
loop_
_entity_poly.entity_id
_entity_poly.type
_entity_poly.pdbx_seq_one_letter_code
_entity_poly.pdbx_strand_id
1 'polypeptide(L)'
;MKVNVFKFTDSKTGEEFTGSIEDYYKHLNITKAALQSRVYTKRVSREWLAYKDNGKGAVRLTTYTDVKTGKSVFGTKTDAQRFFGMTWRMLDINIQSGLIATEPSVETKETESKTRRVHKKSDSKTKRALNKYYLERALVLGV
;
A
#
# COMPACT_ATOMS: atom_id res chain seq x y z
N MET A 1 1.59 9.20 3.35
CA MET A 1 1.95 8.33 2.21
C MET A 1 1.25 8.90 0.99
N LYS A 2 2.02 9.17 -0.06
CA LYS A 2 1.49 9.73 -1.31
C LYS A 2 0.80 8.63 -2.10
N VAL A 3 -0.40 8.90 -2.60
CA VAL A 3 -1.15 8.03 -3.52
C VAL A 3 -1.28 8.70 -4.87
N ASN A 4 -1.31 7.88 -5.92
CA ASN A 4 -1.47 8.36 -7.28
C ASN A 4 -2.91 8.80 -7.50
N VAL A 5 -3.06 9.97 -8.11
CA VAL A 5 -4.32 10.52 -8.60
C VAL A 5 -4.40 10.25 -10.09
N PHE A 6 -5.53 9.73 -10.53
CA PHE A 6 -5.83 9.45 -11.92
C PHE A 6 -7.12 10.16 -12.34
N LYS A 7 -7.21 10.49 -13.63
CA LYS A 7 -8.47 10.74 -14.32
C LYS A 7 -8.98 9.41 -14.86
N PHE A 8 -10.18 9.01 -14.48
CA PHE A 8 -10.85 7.81 -14.97
C PHE A 8 -11.98 8.20 -15.90
N THR A 9 -12.14 7.47 -17.00
CA THR A 9 -13.26 7.63 -17.93
C THR A 9 -13.89 6.26 -18.17
N ASP A 10 -15.18 6.09 -17.82
CA ASP A 10 -15.93 4.85 -18.13
C ASP A 10 -16.54 4.96 -19.53
N SER A 11 -16.16 4.06 -20.42
CA SER A 11 -16.64 4.03 -21.80
C SER A 11 -18.12 3.66 -21.94
N LYS A 12 -18.73 3.07 -20.89
CA LYS A 12 -20.16 2.70 -20.92
C LYS A 12 -21.07 3.84 -20.49
N THR A 13 -20.69 4.58 -19.45
CA THR A 13 -21.52 5.66 -18.89
C THR A 13 -21.09 7.05 -19.38
N GLY A 14 -19.88 7.19 -19.91
CA GLY A 14 -19.29 8.48 -20.26
C GLY A 14 -18.87 9.30 -19.04
N GLU A 15 -18.93 8.72 -17.84
CA GLU A 15 -18.59 9.42 -16.60
C GLU A 15 -17.08 9.59 -16.47
N GLU A 16 -16.67 10.82 -16.13
CA GLU A 16 -15.30 11.15 -15.75
C GLU A 16 -15.19 11.31 -14.24
N PHE A 17 -14.15 10.71 -13.65
CA PHE A 17 -13.87 10.82 -12.22
C PHE A 17 -12.40 11.11 -11.99
N THR A 18 -12.08 12.06 -11.11
CA THR A 18 -10.70 12.38 -10.75
C THR A 18 -10.44 12.04 -9.29
N GLY A 19 -9.50 11.14 -9.02
CA GLY A 19 -9.18 10.73 -7.67
C GLY A 19 -8.19 9.58 -7.59
N SER A 20 -7.99 9.02 -6.40
CA SER A 20 -7.18 7.82 -6.27
C SER A 20 -7.96 6.58 -6.76
N ILE A 21 -7.24 5.48 -6.99
CA ILE A 21 -7.89 4.18 -7.27
C ILE A 21 -8.86 3.80 -6.15
N GLU A 22 -8.52 4.14 -4.90
CA GLU A 22 -9.35 3.84 -3.73
C GLU A 22 -10.66 4.62 -3.74
N ASP A 23 -10.59 5.90 -4.08
CA ASP A 23 -11.77 6.77 -4.15
C ASP A 23 -12.71 6.30 -5.28
N TYR A 24 -12.14 5.88 -6.41
CA TYR A 24 -12.95 5.52 -7.57
C TYR A 24 -13.74 4.21 -7.40
N TYR A 25 -13.14 3.15 -6.86
CA TYR A 25 -13.92 1.92 -6.63
C TYR A 25 -14.98 2.10 -5.53
N LYS A 26 -14.75 3.00 -4.56
CA LYS A 26 -15.75 3.35 -3.55
C LYS A 26 -16.89 4.17 -4.14
N HIS A 27 -16.59 5.15 -5.00
CA HIS A 27 -17.59 5.92 -5.73
C HIS A 27 -18.52 5.02 -6.54
N LEU A 28 -17.96 4.02 -7.22
CA LEU A 28 -18.71 3.04 -8.00
C LEU A 28 -19.36 1.93 -7.17
N ASN A 29 -19.12 1.90 -5.85
CA ASN A 29 -19.54 0.84 -4.93
C ASN A 29 -19.17 -0.58 -5.42
N ILE A 30 -17.95 -0.73 -5.95
CA ILE A 30 -17.41 -2.00 -6.44
C ILE A 30 -16.12 -2.37 -5.71
N THR A 31 -15.70 -3.63 -5.85
CA THR A 31 -14.40 -4.06 -5.33
C THR A 31 -13.25 -3.54 -6.20
N LYS A 32 -12.07 -3.38 -5.60
CA LYS A 32 -10.84 -3.05 -6.32
C LYS A 32 -10.56 -4.02 -7.47
N ALA A 33 -10.84 -5.31 -7.28
CA ALA A 33 -10.66 -6.34 -8.29
C ALA A 33 -11.62 -6.13 -9.49
N ALA A 34 -12.88 -5.77 -9.22
CA ALA A 34 -13.83 -5.45 -10.28
C ALA A 34 -13.39 -4.21 -11.08
N LEU A 35 -12.88 -3.17 -10.41
CA LEU A 35 -12.31 -2.01 -11.09
C LEU A 35 -11.11 -2.41 -11.98
N GLN A 36 -10.19 -3.24 -11.48
CA GLN A 36 -9.05 -3.72 -12.25
C GLN A 36 -9.49 -4.52 -13.49
N SER A 37 -10.51 -5.37 -13.35
CA SER A 37 -11.10 -6.08 -14.49
C SER A 37 -11.62 -5.11 -15.55
N ARG A 38 -12.36 -4.06 -15.15
CA ARG A 38 -12.87 -3.03 -16.08
C ARG A 38 -11.76 -2.28 -16.79
N VAL A 39 -10.64 -2.00 -16.11
CA VAL A 39 -9.46 -1.38 -16.74
C VAL A 39 -8.81 -2.36 -17.73
N TYR A 40 -8.67 -3.64 -17.36
CA TYR A 40 -8.09 -4.66 -18.23
C TYR A 40 -8.92 -4.89 -19.50
N THR A 41 -10.24 -4.94 -19.38
CA THR A 41 -11.17 -5.07 -20.51
C THR A 41 -11.35 -3.76 -21.30
N LYS A 42 -10.55 -2.72 -21.03
CA LYS A 42 -10.60 -1.40 -21.66
C LYS A 42 -11.94 -0.68 -21.54
N ARG A 43 -12.75 -1.05 -20.56
CA ARG A 43 -14.01 -0.35 -20.27
C ARG A 43 -13.78 0.95 -19.49
N VAL A 44 -12.77 0.96 -18.63
CA VAL A 44 -12.33 2.16 -17.92
C VAL A 44 -10.94 2.51 -18.40
N SER A 45 -10.77 3.70 -18.97
CA SER A 45 -9.44 4.26 -19.18
C SER A 45 -8.99 4.99 -17.91
N ARG A 46 -7.69 5.03 -17.68
CA ARG A 46 -7.09 5.84 -16.62
C ARG A 46 -5.91 6.61 -17.16
N GLU A 47 -5.84 7.88 -16.81
CA GLU A 47 -4.72 8.75 -17.11
C GLU A 47 -4.12 9.23 -15.79
N TRP A 48 -2.79 9.16 -15.66
CA TRP A 48 -2.12 9.61 -14.44
C TRP A 48 -1.99 11.13 -14.44
N LEU A 49 -2.34 11.77 -13.32
CA LEU A 49 -2.27 13.22 -13.19
C LEU A 49 -1.21 13.68 -12.18
N ALA A 50 -1.28 13.16 -10.96
CA ALA A 50 -0.49 13.70 -9.85
C ALA A 50 -0.36 12.73 -8.67
N TYR A 51 0.24 13.22 -7.59
CA TYR A 51 0.26 12.58 -6.28
C TYR A 51 -0.57 13.40 -5.28
N LYS A 52 -1.32 12.72 -4.41
CA LYS A 52 -2.04 13.31 -3.26
C LYS A 52 -1.63 12.60 -1.98
N ASP A 53 -1.49 13.31 -0.87
CA ASP A 53 -1.26 12.67 0.44
C ASP A 53 -2.57 12.06 0.96
N ASN A 54 -2.59 10.74 1.21
CA ASN A 54 -3.81 10.01 1.61
C ASN A 54 -3.99 9.92 3.14
N GLY A 55 -3.08 10.47 3.94
CA GLY A 55 -3.12 10.35 5.42
C GLY A 55 -3.03 8.90 5.97
N LYS A 56 -3.20 7.88 5.14
CA LYS A 56 -3.15 6.46 5.50
C LYS A 56 -1.73 5.93 5.44
N GLY A 57 -1.15 5.73 6.61
CA GLY A 57 0.03 4.92 6.86
C GLY A 57 0.00 4.51 8.31
N ALA A 58 0.46 3.30 8.64
CA ALA A 58 0.70 2.94 10.04
C ALA A 58 1.77 3.89 10.58
N VAL A 59 1.35 4.89 11.32
CA VAL A 59 2.24 5.84 11.95
C VAL A 59 2.61 5.23 13.30
N ARG A 60 3.80 4.64 13.38
CA ARG A 60 4.36 4.20 14.67
C ARG A 60 4.65 5.43 15.50
N LEU A 61 3.78 5.69 16.47
CA LEU A 61 4.00 6.72 17.47
C LEU A 61 4.99 6.17 18.50
N THR A 62 6.10 6.87 18.66
CA THR A 62 7.19 6.49 19.54
C THR A 62 7.50 7.69 20.42
N THR A 63 7.78 7.45 21.69
CA THR A 63 8.35 8.46 22.57
C THR A 63 9.85 8.47 22.36
N TYR A 64 10.39 9.63 22.00
CA TYR A 64 11.83 9.85 21.84
C TYR A 64 12.30 10.73 23.00
N THR A 65 13.24 10.23 23.80
CA THR A 65 13.76 10.92 24.98
C THR A 65 15.25 11.12 24.83
N ASP A 66 15.70 12.37 24.83
CA ASP A 66 17.13 12.69 24.90
C ASP A 66 17.64 12.36 26.31
N VAL A 67 18.59 11.42 26.38
CA VAL A 67 19.14 10.90 27.63
C VAL A 67 19.94 11.98 28.38
N LYS A 68 20.55 12.94 27.68
CA LYS A 68 21.35 13.99 28.31
C LYS A 68 20.50 15.09 28.92
N THR A 69 19.45 15.51 28.21
CA THR A 69 18.63 16.66 28.62
C THR A 69 17.34 16.25 29.32
N GLY A 70 16.97 14.97 29.27
CA GLY A 70 15.70 14.45 29.79
C GLY A 70 14.47 14.91 28.98
N LYS A 71 14.67 15.63 27.87
CA LYS A 71 13.57 16.14 27.05
C LYS A 71 12.99 15.02 26.21
N SER A 72 11.67 14.84 26.31
CA SER A 72 10.94 13.81 25.56
C SER A 72 9.92 14.41 24.61
N VAL A 73 9.73 13.77 23.46
CA VAL A 73 8.68 14.09 22.50
C VAL A 73 7.95 12.82 22.09
N PHE A 74 6.62 12.84 22.15
CA PHE A 74 5.76 11.77 21.67
C PHE A 74 5.25 12.10 20.28
N GLY A 75 5.47 11.19 19.33
CA GLY A 75 4.99 11.41 17.97
C GLY A 75 5.68 10.54 16.93
N THR A 76 5.68 11.02 15.69
CA THR A 76 6.40 10.39 14.60
C THR A 76 7.89 10.71 14.68
N LYS A 77 8.71 9.94 13.96
CA LYS A 77 10.13 10.25 13.81
C LYS A 77 10.37 11.65 13.20
N THR A 78 9.43 12.12 12.38
CA THR A 78 9.45 13.48 11.81
C THR A 78 9.21 14.54 12.88
N ASP A 79 8.32 14.28 13.83
CA ASP A 79 8.04 15.20 14.94
C ASP A 79 9.25 15.26 15.88
N ALA A 80 9.89 14.12 16.14
CA ALA A 80 11.13 14.06 16.89
C ALA A 80 12.25 14.85 16.21
N GLN A 81 12.41 14.69 14.89
CA GLN A 81 13.38 15.47 14.13
C GLN A 81 13.16 16.98 14.29
N ARG A 82 11.91 17.45 14.16
CA ARG A 82 11.55 18.87 14.30
C ARG A 82 11.79 19.38 15.73
N PHE A 83 11.43 18.57 16.72
CA PHE A 83 11.56 18.93 18.13
C PHE A 83 13.03 19.05 18.57
N PHE A 84 13.89 18.10 18.17
CA PHE A 84 15.32 18.14 18.47
C PHE A 84 16.11 19.05 17.53
N GLY A 85 15.51 19.54 16.44
CA GLY A 85 16.15 20.42 15.47
C GLY A 85 17.33 19.77 14.73
N MET A 86 17.33 18.44 14.60
CA MET A 86 18.44 17.68 14.03
C MET A 86 18.16 17.23 12.60
N THR A 87 19.20 16.86 11.86
CA THR A 87 19.02 16.18 10.57
C THR A 87 18.59 14.72 10.79
N TRP A 88 17.92 14.13 9.79
CA TRP A 88 17.53 12.71 9.82
C TRP A 88 18.68 11.77 10.18
N ARG A 89 19.85 11.99 9.58
CA ARG A 89 21.05 11.16 9.81
C ARG A 89 21.54 11.27 11.24
N MET A 90 21.55 12.48 11.80
CA MET A 90 21.99 12.73 13.18
C MET A 90 21.02 12.10 14.19
N LEU A 91 19.71 12.21 13.93
CA LEU A 91 18.69 11.56 14.74
C LEU A 91 18.88 10.04 14.76
N ASP A 92 19.15 9.43 13.60
CA ASP A 92 19.40 7.99 13.50
C ASP A 92 20.67 7.55 14.25
N ILE A 93 21.76 8.30 14.11
CA ILE A 93 23.00 8.03 14.84
C ILE A 93 22.74 8.11 16.34
N ASN A 94 22.04 9.15 16.81
CA ASN A 94 21.78 9.36 18.23
C ASN A 94 20.84 8.30 18.83
N ILE A 95 19.87 7.80 18.05
CA ILE A 95 19.04 6.66 18.46
C ILE A 95 19.90 5.39 18.54
N GLN A 96 20.72 5.10 17.51
CA GLN A 96 21.58 3.92 17.48
C GLN A 96 22.64 3.93 18.58
N SER A 97 23.18 5.10 18.92
CA SER A 97 24.18 5.27 19.96
C SER A 97 23.58 5.36 21.37
N GLY A 98 22.26 5.25 21.51
CA GLY A 98 21.56 5.32 22.80
C GLY A 98 21.53 6.71 23.45
N LEU A 99 21.87 7.77 22.70
CA LEU A 99 21.73 9.15 23.16
C LEU A 99 20.28 9.62 23.15
N ILE A 100 19.45 9.00 22.29
CA ILE A 100 18.00 9.15 22.29
C ILE A 100 17.39 7.78 22.57
N ALA A 101 16.74 7.63 23.72
CA ALA A 101 15.95 6.46 24.06
C ALA A 101 14.62 6.48 23.31
N THR A 102 14.18 5.33 22.81
CA THR A 102 12.92 5.18 22.08
C THR A 102 12.01 4.18 22.78
N GLU A 103 10.84 4.63 23.22
CA GLU A 103 9.81 3.77 23.80
C GLU A 103 8.59 3.72 22.86
N PRO A 104 8.22 2.54 22.34
CA PRO A 104 7.02 2.40 21.52
C PRO A 104 5.78 2.53 22.43
N SER A 105 5.05 3.64 22.33
CA SER A 105 4.01 3.94 23.31
C SER A 105 2.60 3.53 22.89
N VAL A 106 2.27 3.37 21.61
CA VAL A 106 0.95 2.83 21.20
C VAL A 106 1.04 2.18 19.83
N GLU A 107 0.70 0.90 19.71
CA GLU A 107 0.30 0.30 18.43
C GLU A 107 -1.08 0.86 18.07
N THR A 108 -1.13 1.90 17.23
CA THR A 108 -2.40 2.29 16.62
C THR A 108 -2.87 1.14 15.74
N LYS A 109 -3.98 0.52 16.18
CA LYS A 109 -4.67 -0.66 15.64
C LYS A 109 -4.15 -1.13 14.29
N GLU A 110 -3.57 -2.32 14.29
CA GLU A 110 -3.34 -3.15 13.13
C GLU A 110 -4.54 -3.06 12.18
N THR A 111 -4.41 -2.34 11.07
CA THR A 111 -5.28 -2.58 9.92
C THR A 111 -4.66 -3.78 9.23
N GLU A 112 -5.25 -4.95 9.52
CA GLU A 112 -4.99 -6.28 8.97
C GLU A 112 -3.55 -6.52 8.48
N SER A 113 -2.83 -7.35 9.23
CA SER A 113 -1.57 -7.96 8.79
C SER A 113 -1.61 -8.20 7.29
N LYS A 114 -0.64 -7.63 6.55
CA LYS A 114 -0.40 -8.00 5.14
C LYS A 114 -0.47 -9.51 5.11
N THR A 115 -1.53 -10.07 4.53
CA THR A 115 -1.72 -11.52 4.46
C THR A 115 -0.39 -12.05 3.97
N ARG A 116 0.36 -12.74 4.85
CA ARG A 116 1.59 -13.40 4.45
C ARG A 116 1.17 -14.19 3.24
N ARG A 117 1.73 -13.88 2.06
CA ARG A 117 1.51 -14.69 0.86
C ARG A 117 2.05 -16.06 1.23
N VAL A 118 1.18 -16.90 1.80
CA VAL A 118 1.44 -18.31 1.96
C VAL A 118 1.65 -18.75 0.53
N HIS A 119 2.88 -19.09 0.20
CA HIS A 119 3.20 -19.71 -1.08
C HIS A 119 2.40 -21.01 -1.12
N LYS A 120 1.18 -20.93 -1.66
CA LYS A 120 0.30 -22.07 -1.82
C LYS A 120 0.99 -22.93 -2.87
N LYS A 121 1.75 -23.93 -2.44
CA LYS A 121 2.30 -24.95 -3.33
C LYS A 121 1.12 -25.50 -4.12
N SER A 122 1.13 -25.33 -5.44
CA SER A 122 0.02 -25.80 -6.26
C SER A 122 -0.04 -27.33 -6.14
N ASP A 123 -1.21 -27.89 -5.88
CA ASP A 123 -1.39 -29.33 -5.86
C ASP A 123 -1.04 -29.93 -7.23
N SER A 124 -0.10 -30.88 -7.23
CA SER A 124 0.45 -31.49 -8.43
C SER A 124 -0.60 -32.18 -9.29
N LYS A 125 -1.68 -32.70 -8.66
CA LYS A 125 -2.80 -33.32 -9.38
C LYS A 125 -3.57 -32.28 -10.20
N THR A 126 -3.84 -31.12 -9.62
CA THR A 126 -4.56 -30.03 -10.32
C THR A 126 -3.75 -29.50 -11.49
N LYS A 127 -2.42 -29.38 -11.33
CA LYS A 127 -1.53 -28.95 -12.41
C LYS A 127 -1.47 -29.96 -13.57
N ARG A 128 -1.43 -31.26 -13.28
CA ARG A 128 -1.49 -32.31 -14.31
C ARG A 128 -2.82 -32.32 -15.06
N ALA A 129 -3.94 -32.19 -14.35
CA ALA A 129 -5.26 -32.15 -14.96
C ALA A 129 -5.42 -30.94 -15.91
N LEU A 130 -4.97 -29.76 -15.48
CA LEU A 130 -4.97 -28.55 -16.32
C LEU A 130 -4.08 -28.71 -17.55
N ASN A 131 -2.85 -29.22 -17.40
CA ASN A 131 -1.97 -29.45 -18.55
C ASN A 131 -2.60 -30.42 -19.56
N LYS A 132 -3.20 -31.52 -19.10
CA LYS A 132 -3.88 -32.48 -19.97
C LYS A 132 -5.03 -31.81 -20.74
N TYR A 133 -5.85 -31.03 -20.04
CA TYR A 133 -6.95 -30.28 -20.65
C TYR A 133 -6.49 -29.31 -21.74
N TYR A 134 -5.44 -28.53 -21.50
CA TYR A 134 -4.93 -27.57 -22.48
C TYR A 134 -4.25 -28.26 -23.68
N LEU A 135 -3.57 -29.39 -23.47
CA LEU A 135 -3.00 -30.20 -24.56
C LEU A 135 -4.09 -30.82 -25.44
N GLU A 136 -5.11 -31.42 -24.84
CA GLU A 136 -6.26 -31.97 -25.59
C GLU A 136 -6.98 -30.86 -26.37
N ARG A 137 -7.14 -29.68 -25.75
CA ARG A 137 -7.77 -28.53 -26.41
C ARG A 137 -6.92 -27.95 -27.53
N ALA A 138 -5.60 -27.94 -27.42
CA ALA A 138 -4.70 -27.52 -28.50
C ALA A 138 -4.78 -28.47 -29.71
N LEU A 139 -4.80 -29.79 -29.45
CA LEU A 139 -4.95 -30.81 -30.49
C LEU A 139 -6.31 -30.70 -31.22
N VAL A 140 -7.39 -30.43 -30.49
CA VAL A 140 -8.73 -30.21 -31.08
C VAL A 140 -8.79 -28.90 -31.88
N LEU A 141 -8.05 -27.87 -31.47
CA LEU A 141 -8.01 -26.57 -32.14
C LEU A 141 -6.95 -26.48 -33.25
N GLY A 142 -6.16 -27.54 -33.47
CA GLY A 142 -5.18 -27.62 -34.55
C GLY A 142 -4.02 -26.62 -34.44
N VAL A 143 -3.60 -26.27 -33.22
CA VAL A 143 -2.42 -25.42 -32.93
C VAL A 143 -1.23 -26.28 -32.52
#